data_AF-A0A1Z5HV15-F1
#
_entry.id   AF-A0A1Z5HV15-F1
#
_cell.length_a   1.000
_cell.length_b   1.000
_cell.length_c   1.000
_cell.angle_alpha   90.00
_cell.angle_beta   90.00
_cell.angle_gamma   90.00
#
_symmetry.space_group_name_H-M   'P 1'
#
loop_
_entity.id
_entity.type
_entity.pdbx_description
1 polymer ?
#
loop_
_entity_poly.entity_id
_entity_poly.type
_entity_poly.pdbx_seq_one_letter_code
_entity_poly.pdbx_strand_id
1 'polypeptide(L)' 'MERMQIKMESYIIRATAASGQIRAFAGDTTQLVEQARLQHNTAPTATAALGR' A
#
# COMPACT_ATOMS: atom_id res chain seq x y z
N MET A 1 -14.59 14.97 -19.11
CA MET A 1 -13.45 14.12 -18.71
C MET A 1 -13.69 13.66 -17.29
N GLU A 2 -14.48 12.60 -17.15
CA GLU A 2 -14.82 12.02 -15.86
C GLU A 2 -13.57 11.34 -15.31
N ARG A 3 -12.97 11.94 -14.27
CA ARG A 3 -11.89 11.28 -13.55
C ARG A 3 -12.54 10.12 -12.81
N MET A 4 -12.29 8.91 -13.31
CA MET A 4 -12.64 7.68 -12.60
C MET A 4 -12.01 7.75 -11.21
N GLN A 5 -12.82 8.03 -10.20
CA GLN A 5 -12.39 8.14 -8.82
C GLN A 5 -12.14 6.71 -8.32
N ILE A 6 -10.92 6.21 -8.53
CA ILE A 6 -10.47 4.98 -7.88
C ILE A 6 -10.54 5.24 -6.37
N LYS A 7 -11.34 4.43 -5.69
CA LYS A 7 -11.56 4.48 -4.24
C LYS A 7 -10.21 4.55 -3.54
N MET A 8 -10.01 5.60 -2.75
CA MET A 8 -8.73 5.97 -2.13
C MET A 8 -8.44 5.11 -0.89
N GLU A 9 -8.62 3.79 -1.03
CA GLU A 9 -8.40 2.79 0.02
C GLU A 9 -7.12 2.03 -0.31
N SER A 10 -6.29 1.78 0.71
CA SER A 10 -5.14 0.89 0.57
C SER A 10 -5.59 -0.49 0.10
N TYR A 11 -4.86 -1.08 -0.85
CA TYR A 11 -5.25 -2.34 -1.49
C TYR A 11 -4.05 -3.23 -1.76
N ILE A 12 -4.32 -4.52 -1.95
CA ILE A 12 -3.34 -5.53 -2.32
C ILE A 12 -3.81 -6.26 -3.58
N ILE A 13 -2.89 -6.46 -4.52
CA ILE A 13 -3.08 -7.31 -5.69
C ILE A 13 -2.23 -8.57 -5.56
N ARG A 14 -2.73 -9.64 -6.15
CA ARG A 14 -2.05 -10.94 -6.23
C ARG A 14 -1.98 -11.35 -7.68
N ALA A 15 -0.81 -11.78 -8.12
CA ALA A 15 -0.59 -12.20 -9.49
C ALA A 15 0.22 -13.50 -9.54
N THR A 16 0.05 -14.24 -10.62
CA THR A 16 0.80 -15.46 -10.93
C THR A 16 1.30 -15.39 -12.36
N ALA A 17 2.52 -15.87 -12.60
CA ALA A 17 3.15 -15.91 -13.93
C ALA A 17 3.92 -17.22 -14.13
N ALA A 18 4.46 -17.43 -15.34
CA ALA A 18 5.23 -18.62 -15.71
C ALA A 18 4.50 -19.94 -15.37
N SER A 19 3.25 -20.06 -15.84
CA SER A 19 2.39 -21.24 -15.57
C SER A 19 2.27 -21.61 -14.09
N GLY A 20 2.24 -20.58 -13.22
CA GLY A 20 2.09 -20.75 -11.77
C GLY A 20 3.40 -20.93 -11.00
N GLN A 21 4.56 -20.88 -11.67
CA GLN A 21 5.86 -20.97 -11.01
C GLN A 21 6.29 -19.69 -10.30
N ILE A 22 5.73 -18.53 -10.70
CA ILE A 22 6.00 -17.24 -10.08
C ILE A 22 4.73 -16.73 -9.40
N ARG A 23 4.86 -16.29 -8.15
CA ARG A 23 3.81 -15.62 -7.39
C ARG A 23 4.27 -14.23 -6.98
N ALA A 24 3.47 -13.23 -7.30
CA ALA A 24 3.74 -11.84 -6.96
C ALA A 24 2.61 -11.26 -6.12
N PHE A 25 2.99 -10.40 -5.19
CA PHE A 25 2.11 -9.59 -4.37
C PHE A 25 2.59 -8.15 -4.49
N ALA A 26 1.66 -7.24 -4.64
CA ALA A 26 1.95 -5.81 -4.58
C ALA A 26 0.82 -5.13 -3.82
N GLY A 27 1.14 -4.15 -2.99
CA GLY A 27 0.15 -3.39 -2.25
C GLY A 27 0.47 -1.91 -2.25
N ASP A 28 -0.57 -1.10 -2.34
CA ASP A 28 -0.49 0.32 -2.04
C ASP A 28 -0.98 0.53 -0.61
N THR A 29 -0.03 0.79 0.30
CA THR A 29 -0.28 0.99 1.72
C THR A 29 -0.17 2.46 2.14
N THR A 30 -0.16 3.40 1.19
CA THR A 30 0.11 4.83 1.47
C THR A 30 -0.83 5.41 2.53
N GLN A 31 -2.14 5.20 2.36
CA GLN A 31 -3.14 5.70 3.31
C GLN A 31 -3.05 4.98 4.66
N LEU A 32 -2.82 3.66 4.66
CA LEU A 32 -2.65 2.89 5.89
C LEU A 32 -1.47 3.41 6.73
N VAL A 33 -0.32 3.64 6.11
CA VAL A 33 0.87 4.17 6.79
C VAL A 33 0.64 5.60 7.29
N GLU A 34 -0.05 6.44 6.53
CA GLU A 34 -0.39 7.80 6.96
C GLU A 34 -1.35 7.81 8.16
N GLN A 35 -2.37 6.93 8.17
CA GLN A 35 -3.24 6.79 9.33
C GLN A 35 -2.46 6.37 10.58
N ALA A 36 -1.55 5.40 10.44
CA ALA A 36 -0.72 4.96 11.56
C ALA A 36 0.25 6.06 12.03
N ARG A 37 0.82 6.86 11.10
CA ARG A 37 1.64 8.03 11.43
C ARG A 37 0.87 9.03 12.29
N LEU A 38 -0.37 9.34 11.90
CA LEU A 38 -1.24 10.26 12.63
C LEU A 38 -1.63 9.71 14.01
N GLN A 39 -1.97 8.42 14.10
CA GLN A 39 -2.37 7.77 15.36
C GLN A 39 -1.22 7.67 16.38
N HIS A 40 0.00 7.43 15.90
CA HIS A 40 1.17 7.20 16.76
C HIS A 40 2.14 8.39 16.81
N ASN A 41 1.83 9.49 16.10
CA ASN A 41 2.65 10.68 15.98
C ASN A 41 4.14 10.36 15.69
N THR A 42 4.38 9.46 14.74
CA THR A 42 5.73 8.96 14.45
C THR A 42 6.60 10.03 13.78
N ALA A 43 7.88 10.08 14.16
CA ALA A 43 8.89 10.85 13.44
C ALA A 43 9.07 10.34 11.99
N PRO A 44 9.62 11.14 11.06
CA PRO A 44 9.77 10.74 9.66
C PRO A 44 10.52 9.42 9.45
N THR A 45 11.58 9.19 10.22
CA THR A 45 12.37 7.95 10.18
C THR A 45 11.58 6.74 10.66
N ALA A 46 10.81 6.89 11.75
CA ALA A 46 9.94 5.85 12.26
C ALA A 46 8.78 5.54 11.31
N THR A 47 8.23 6.54 10.64
CA THR A 47 7.17 6.37 9.62
C THR A 47 7.69 5.61 8.39
N ALA A 48 8.91 5.91 7.94
CA ALA A 48 9.54 5.19 6.84
C ALA A 48 9.83 3.72 7.19
N ALA A 49 10.20 3.43 8.44
CA ALA A 49 10.36 2.06 8.92
C ALA A 49 9.01 1.34 9.03
N LEU A 50 7.97 2.03 9.52
CA LEU A 50 6.60 1.51 9.64
C LEU A 50 5.98 1.11 8.29
N GLY A 51 6.31 1.84 7.22
CA GLY A 51 5.79 1.58 5.87
C GLY A 51 6.54 0.52 5.06
N ARG A 52 7.66 -0.01 5.56
CA ARG A 52 8.44 -1.09 4.91
C ARG A 52 7.96 -2.46 5.36
#